data_AF-A0A369M665-F1
#
_entry.id   AF-A0A369M665-F1
#
_cell.length_a   1.000
_cell.length_b   1.000
_cell.length_c   1.000
_cell.angle_alpha   90.00
_cell.angle_beta   90.00
_cell.angle_gamma   90.00
#
_symmetry.space_group_name_H-M   'P 1'
#
loop_
_entity.id
_entity.type
_entity.pdbx_description
1 polymer ?
#
loop_
_entity_poly.entity_id
_entity_poly.type
_entity_poly.pdbx_seq_one_letter_code
_entity_poly.pdbx_strand_id
1 'polypeptide(L)'
;MLSEEEYRRLREDHEVAHFRADLALSDPEGYSLEEKAEIIEGMRSSTEEVERAMREDFESMPPETRRRMFEMLASSGPGARGFWSRLLLG
;
A
#
# COMPACT_ATOMS: atom_id res chain seq x y z
N MET A 1 -4.25 -2.38 15.47
CA MET A 1 -5.18 -1.50 14.75
C MET A 1 -4.78 -0.08 15.02
N LEU A 2 -4.41 0.65 13.97
CA LEU A 2 -4.03 2.06 14.04
C LEU A 2 -5.25 2.93 14.36
N SER A 3 -5.02 4.07 14.98
CA SER A 3 -6.00 5.14 15.14
C SER A 3 -6.33 5.79 13.79
N GLU A 4 -7.45 6.53 13.74
CA GLU A 4 -7.85 7.27 12.54
C GLU A 4 -6.79 8.28 12.09
N GLU A 5 -6.12 8.94 13.05
CA GLU A 5 -5.05 9.90 12.74
C GLU A 5 -3.78 9.21 12.22
N GLU A 6 -3.42 8.05 12.77
CA GLU A 6 -2.32 7.24 12.24
C GLU A 6 -2.62 6.73 10.84
N TYR A 7 -3.87 6.31 10.57
CA TYR A 7 -4.30 5.93 9.23
C TYR A 7 -4.25 7.08 8.24
N ARG A 8 -4.71 8.26 8.66
CA ARG A 8 -4.66 9.47 7.84
C ARG A 8 -3.22 9.80 7.47
N ARG A 9 -2.31 9.80 8.45
CA ARG A 9 -0.88 10.08 8.21
C ARG A 9 -0.25 9.04 7.29
N LEU A 10 -0.50 7.75 7.54
CA LEU A 10 0.00 6.67 6.70
C LEU A 10 -0.43 6.83 5.24
N ARG A 11 -1.69 7.22 5.00
CA ARG A 11 -2.20 7.50 3.66
C ARG A 11 -1.54 8.73 3.04
N GLU A 12 -1.42 9.82 3.79
CA GLU A 12 -0.76 11.05 3.32
C GLU A 12 0.70 10.79 2.94
N ASP A 13 1.45 10.06 3.77
CA ASP A 13 2.85 9.72 3.50
C ASP A 13 3.00 8.86 2.23
N HIS A 14 2.09 7.90 2.03
CA HIS A 14 2.04 7.09 0.82
C HIS A 14 1.69 7.90 -0.43
N GLU A 15 0.68 8.78 -0.36
CA GLU A 15 0.31 9.68 -1.45
C GLU A 15 1.46 10.61 -1.84
N VAL A 16 2.18 11.17 -0.86
CA VAL A 16 3.35 12.03 -1.10
C VAL A 16 4.50 11.25 -1.76
N ALA A 17 4.75 10.02 -1.34
CA ALA A 17 5.80 9.18 -1.93
C ALA A 17 5.53 8.85 -3.40
N HIS A 18 4.30 8.46 -3.73
CA HIS A 18 3.88 8.22 -5.12
C HIS A 18 3.89 9.52 -5.96
N PHE A 19 3.45 10.64 -5.39
CA PHE A 19 3.50 11.93 -6.07
C PHE A 19 4.93 12.35 -6.43
N ARG A 20 5.91 12.09 -5.56
CA ARG A 20 7.33 12.33 -5.88
C ARG A 20 7.82 11.45 -7.03
N ALA A 21 7.36 10.21 -7.11
CA ALA A 21 7.66 9.32 -8.23
C ALA A 21 7.07 9.87 -9.54
N ASP A 22 5.81 10.34 -9.52
CA ASP A 22 5.17 10.96 -10.69
C ASP A 22 5.92 12.22 -11.15
N LEU A 23 6.37 13.06 -10.21
CA LEU A 23 7.20 14.23 -10.54
C LEU A 23 8.52 13.84 -11.20
N ALA A 24 9.22 12.84 -10.68
CA ALA A 24 10.47 12.34 -11.26
C ALA A 24 10.29 11.69 -12.64
N LEU A 25 9.10 11.14 -12.92
CA LEU A 25 8.75 10.65 -14.26
C LEU A 25 8.41 11.79 -15.24
N SER A 26 7.87 12.90 -14.74
CA SER A 26 7.50 14.05 -15.57
C SER A 26 8.71 14.89 -16.03
N ASP A 27 9.77 14.93 -15.22
CA ASP A 27 11.04 15.59 -15.55
C ASP A 27 12.21 14.72 -15.05
N PRO A 28 12.57 13.66 -15.79
CA PRO A 28 13.62 12.75 -15.37
C PRO A 28 15.01 13.40 -15.33
N GLU A 29 15.29 14.39 -16.17
CA GLU A 29 16.57 15.11 -16.18
C GLU A 29 16.75 15.99 -14.94
N GLY A 30 15.65 16.41 -14.29
CA GLY A 30 15.66 17.20 -13.06
C GLY A 30 16.13 16.48 -11.80
N TYR A 31 16.37 15.16 -11.86
CA TYR A 31 16.76 14.34 -10.71
C TYR A 31 18.03 13.52 -11.00
N SER A 32 18.95 13.52 -10.04
CA SER A 32 20.13 12.65 -10.02
C SER A 32 19.73 11.16 -9.89
N LEU A 33 20.70 10.27 -10.11
CA LEU A 33 20.47 8.83 -9.93
C LEU A 33 20.21 8.49 -8.46
N GLU A 34 20.90 9.18 -7.56
CA GLU A 34 20.76 9.05 -6.12
C GLU A 34 19.36 9.47 -5.67
N GLU A 35 18.87 10.63 -6.11
CA GLU A 35 17.51 11.09 -5.79
C GLU A 35 16.44 10.15 -6.35
N LYS A 36 16.62 9.61 -7.55
CA LYS A 36 15.70 8.61 -8.12
C LYS A 36 15.68 7.34 -7.29
N ALA A 37 16.83 6.88 -6.80
CA ALA A 37 16.91 5.71 -5.93
C ALA A 37 16.18 5.96 -4.60
N GLU A 38 16.34 7.13 -3.99
CA GLU A 38 15.62 7.52 -2.78
C GLU A 38 14.10 7.61 -2.99
N ILE A 39 13.65 8.13 -4.13
CA ILE A 39 12.23 8.20 -4.49
C ILE A 39 11.63 6.80 -4.63
N ILE A 40 12.32 5.90 -5.35
CA ILE A 40 11.88 4.51 -5.50
C ILE A 40 11.79 3.82 -4.15
N GLU A 41 12.80 4.00 -3.30
CA GLU A 41 12.84 3.42 -1.97
C GLU A 41 11.72 3.98 -1.06
N GLY A 42 11.46 5.29 -1.12
CA GLY A 42 10.35 5.91 -0.40
C GLY A 42 8.99 5.39 -0.85
N MET A 43 8.78 5.20 -2.16
CA MET A 43 7.56 4.62 -2.70
C MET A 43 7.40 3.15 -2.25
N ARG A 44 8.47 2.36 -2.30
CA ARG A 44 8.47 0.97 -1.85
C ARG A 44 8.15 0.86 -0.35
N SER A 45 8.90 1.58 0.49
CA SER A 45 8.74 1.59 1.94
C SER A 45 7.34 2.04 2.36
N SER A 46 6.83 3.14 1.79
CA SER A 46 5.47 3.61 2.10
C SER A 46 4.39 2.61 1.67
N THR A 47 4.59 1.90 0.56
CA THR A 47 3.67 0.83 0.12
C THR A 47 3.70 -0.32 1.11
N GLU A 48 4.89 -0.79 1.51
CA GLU A 48 5.04 -1.87 2.50
C GLU A 48 4.40 -1.53 3.86
N GLU A 49 4.50 -0.28 4.29
CA GLU A 49 3.85 0.20 5.53
C GLU A 49 2.32 0.16 5.44
N VAL A 50 1.74 0.59 4.31
CA VAL A 50 0.29 0.49 4.04
C VAL A 50 -0.15 -0.97 3.99
N GLU A 51 0.55 -1.81 3.25
CA GLU A 51 0.23 -3.23 3.11
C GLU A 51 0.32 -3.96 4.46
N ARG A 52 1.31 -3.62 5.30
CA ARG A 52 1.43 -4.16 6.66
C ARG A 52 0.24 -3.76 7.52
N ALA A 53 -0.14 -2.48 7.52
CA ALA A 53 -1.31 -2.02 8.28
C ALA A 53 -2.60 -2.73 7.83
N MET A 54 -2.80 -2.89 6.52
CA MET A 54 -3.93 -3.65 5.97
C MET A 54 -3.94 -5.11 6.45
N ARG A 55 -2.78 -5.77 6.48
CA ARG A 55 -2.64 -7.15 6.95
C ARG A 55 -2.93 -7.28 8.43
N GLU A 56 -2.35 -6.41 9.26
CA GLU A 56 -2.59 -6.40 10.71
C GLU A 56 -4.07 -6.20 11.05
N ASP A 57 -4.74 -5.28 10.35
CA ASP A 57 -6.17 -5.06 10.53
C ASP A 57 -6.99 -6.26 10.09
N PHE A 58 -6.66 -6.85 8.94
CA PHE A 58 -7.30 -8.07 8.50
C PHE A 58 -7.12 -9.21 9.51
N GLU A 59 -5.92 -9.41 10.05
CA GLU A 59 -5.62 -10.44 11.04
C GLU A 59 -6.35 -10.25 12.37
N SER A 60 -6.59 -9.00 12.77
CA SER A 60 -7.32 -8.65 13.99
C SER A 60 -8.82 -9.02 13.94
N MET A 61 -9.38 -9.21 12.74
CA MET A 61 -10.81 -9.52 12.58
C MET A 61 -11.13 -10.98 12.98
N PRO A 62 -12.34 -11.25 13.48
CA PRO A 62 -12.80 -12.63 13.72
C PRO A 62 -12.73 -13.50 12.45
N PRO A 63 -12.50 -14.82 12.56
CA PRO A 63 -12.33 -15.71 11.41
C PRO A 63 -13.44 -15.62 10.36
N GLU A 64 -14.70 -15.54 10.81
CA GLU A 64 -15.85 -15.42 9.90
C GLU A 64 -15.88 -14.07 9.17
N THR A 65 -15.49 -12.99 9.84
CA THR A 65 -15.39 -11.66 9.24
C THR A 65 -14.26 -11.62 8.23
N ARG A 66 -13.08 -12.19 8.54
CA ARG A 66 -11.95 -12.31 7.61
C ARG A 66 -12.34 -13.04 6.33
N ARG A 67 -13.02 -14.18 6.46
CA ARG A 67 -13.48 -14.96 5.31
C ARG A 67 -14.43 -14.14 4.42
N ARG A 68 -15.43 -13.47 5.01
CA ARG A 68 -16.38 -12.64 4.25
C ARG A 68 -15.69 -11.46 3.57
N MET A 69 -14.80 -10.77 4.30
CA MET A 69 -14.02 -9.66 3.77
C MET A 69 -13.15 -10.10 2.59
N PHE A 70 -12.42 -11.21 2.75
CA PHE A 70 -11.58 -11.77 1.70
C PHE A 70 -12.39 -12.14 0.46
N GLU A 71 -13.53 -12.82 0.60
CA GLU A 71 -14.35 -13.18 -0.56
C GLU A 71 -14.92 -11.95 -1.29
N MET A 72 -15.29 -10.90 -0.55
CA MET A 72 -15.71 -9.63 -1.14
C MET A 72 -14.56 -9.00 -1.95
N LEU A 73 -13.37 -8.90 -1.36
CA LEU A 73 -12.18 -8.35 -2.02
C LEU A 73 -11.74 -9.19 -3.22
N ALA A 74 -11.73 -10.52 -3.09
CA ALA A 74 -11.36 -11.46 -4.14
C ALA A 74 -12.31 -11.39 -5.36
N SER A 75 -13.53 -10.91 -5.15
CA SER A 75 -14.57 -10.76 -6.17
C SER A 75 -14.64 -9.33 -6.73
N SER A 76 -13.76 -8.41 -6.32
CA SER A 76 -13.85 -6.99 -6.70
C SER A 76 -13.47 -6.70 -8.15
N GLY A 77 -12.86 -7.64 -8.86
CA GLY A 77 -12.52 -7.48 -10.27
C GLY A 77 -11.54 -8.53 -10.79
N PRO A 78 -11.16 -8.43 -12.09
CA PRO A 78 -10.16 -9.31 -12.69
C PRO A 78 -8.83 -9.25 -11.94
N GLY A 79 -8.26 -10.41 -11.60
CA GLY A 79 -6.99 -10.49 -10.87
C GLY A 79 -7.06 -10.17 -9.37
N ALA A 80 -8.20 -9.67 -8.87
CA ALA A 80 -8.37 -9.28 -7.47
C ALA A 80 -8.07 -10.42 -6.50
N ARG A 81 -8.64 -11.62 -6.75
CA ARG A 81 -8.36 -12.81 -5.91
C ARG A 81 -6.86 -13.09 -5.77
N GLY A 82 -6.10 -13.02 -6.86
CA GLY A 82 -4.66 -13.27 -6.83
C GLY A 82 -3.89 -12.19 -6.07
N PHE A 83 -4.27 -10.93 -6.27
CA PHE A 83 -3.70 -9.80 -5.54
C PHE A 83 -3.97 -9.90 -4.03
N TRP A 84 -5.23 -10.02 -3.63
CA TRP A 84 -5.62 -10.08 -2.21
C TRP A 84 -5.12 -11.32 -1.50
N SER A 85 -4.97 -12.46 -2.19
CA SER A 85 -4.35 -13.65 -1.61
C SER A 85 -2.90 -13.37 -1.20
N ARG A 86 -2.08 -12.82 -2.11
CA ARG A 86 -0.68 -12.50 -1.80
C ARG A 86 -0.56 -11.45 -0.70
N LEU A 87 -1.42 -10.42 -0.76
CA LEU A 87 -1.39 -9.32 0.19
C LEU A 87 -1.81 -9.74 1.60
N LEU A 88 -2.88 -10.54 1.75
CA LEU A 88 -3.48 -10.80 3.06
C LEU A 88 -3.12 -12.17 3.64
N LEU A 89 -2.83 -13.17 2.78
CA LEU A 89 -2.61 -14.55 3.20
C LEU A 89 -1.15 -15.00 3.03
N GLY A 90 -0.34 -14.27 2.24
CA GLY A 90 1.02 -14.65 1.85
C GLY A 90 1.02 -15.62 0.67
#